data_AF-A0A452RNP9-F1
#
_entry.id   AF-A0A452RNP9-F1
#
_cell.length_a   1.000
_cell.length_b   1.000
_cell.length_c   1.000
_cell.angle_alpha   90.00
_cell.angle_beta   90.00
_cell.angle_gamma   90.00
#
_symmetry.space_group_name_H-M   'P 1'
#
loop_
_entity.id
_entity.type
_entity.pdbx_description
1 polymer ?
#
loop_
_entity_poly.entity_id
_entity_poly.type
_entity_poly.pdbx_seq_one_letter_code
_entity_poly.pdbx_strand_id
1 'polypeptide(L)' 'INLFCLFQELEIVIGDEHISFTTSKIGSLIDVNQSKDPEGLRVFYYLVQDLKCLVFSLIGLHFKIKPI' A
#
# COMPACT_ATOMS: atom_id res chain seq x y z
N ILE A 1 -12.95 14.31 -2.35
CA ILE A 1 -11.75 13.44 -2.33
C ILE A 1 -11.25 13.14 -0.90
N ASN A 2 -11.63 13.91 0.12
CA ASN A 2 -11.42 13.54 1.52
C ASN A 2 -12.75 13.18 2.19
N LEU A 3 -13.05 11.89 2.40
CA LEU A 3 -13.74 11.40 3.61
C LEU A 3 -13.87 9.86 3.78
N PHE A 4 -13.61 9.01 2.77
CA PHE A 4 -14.04 7.59 2.88
C PHE A 4 -13.01 6.46 2.69
N CYS A 5 -11.72 6.76 2.49
CA CYS A 5 -10.72 5.68 2.41
C CYS A 5 -10.03 5.47 3.77
N LEU A 6 -10.80 4.97 4.75
CA LEU A 6 -10.27 4.55 6.06
C LEU A 6 -9.64 3.15 6.02
N PHE A 7 -9.86 2.40 4.94
CA PHE A 7 -9.39 1.03 4.75
C PHE A 7 -8.37 0.96 3.61
N GLN A 8 -7.36 0.12 3.79
CA GLN A 8 -6.40 -0.29 2.78
C GLN A 8 -6.67 -1.76 2.48
N GLU A 9 -6.76 -2.08 1.19
CA GLU A 9 -6.97 -3.43 0.68
C GLU A 9 -5.84 -3.77 -0.30
N LEU A 10 -5.27 -4.97 -0.16
CA LEU A 10 -4.24 -5.50 -1.05
C LEU A 10 -4.59 -6.94 -1.38
N GLU A 11 -4.75 -7.22 -2.66
CA GLU A 11 -5.01 -8.55 -3.18
C GLU A 11 -3.93 -8.91 -4.20
N ILE A 12 -3.31 -10.08 -4.03
CA ILE A 12 -2.24 -10.56 -4.90
C ILE A 12 -2.52 -12.02 -5.26
N VAL A 13 -2.48 -12.32 -6.55
CA VAL A 13 -2.54 -13.67 -7.11
C VAL A 13 -1.23 -13.94 -7.85
N ILE A 14 -0.48 -14.93 -7.42
CA ILE A 14 0.79 -15.34 -8.05
C ILE A 14 0.80 -16.86 -8.18
N GLY A 15 0.74 -17.36 -9.42
CA GLY A 15 0.61 -18.80 -9.68
C GLY A 15 -0.67 -19.35 -9.05
N ASP A 16 -0.53 -20.35 -8.19
CA ASP A 16 -1.64 -20.96 -7.45
C ASP A 16 -1.86 -20.34 -6.06
N GLU A 17 -1.07 -19.31 -5.68
CA GLU A 17 -1.20 -18.60 -4.40
C GLU A 17 -2.09 -17.37 -4.53
N HIS A 18 -3.02 -17.22 -3.58
CA HIS A 18 -3.88 -16.05 -3.45
C HIS A 18 -3.84 -15.54 -2.02
N ILE A 19 -3.46 -14.27 -1.87
CA ILE A 19 -3.45 -13.56 -0.60
C ILE A 19 -4.31 -12.31 -0.70
N SER A 20 -5.05 -12.02 0.37
CA SER A 20 -5.89 -10.83 0.48
C SER A 20 -5.78 -10.26 1.89
N PHE A 21 -5.41 -8.98 1.97
CA PHE A 21 -5.25 -8.24 3.20
C PHE A 21 -6.20 -7.06 3.24
N THR A 22 -6.84 -6.86 4.39
CA THR A 22 -7.64 -5.68 4.70
C THR A 22 -7.15 -5.10 6.01
N THR A 23 -6.75 -3.83 6.02
CA THR A 23 -6.30 -3.12 7.22
C THR A 23 -6.88 -1.71 7.28
N SER A 24 -6.90 -1.11 8.45
CA SER A 24 -7.11 0.34 8.58
C SER A 24 -5.96 1.10 7.93
N LYS A 25 -6.21 2.35 7.54
CA LYS A 25 -5.19 3.23 6.96
C LYS A 25 -4.00 3.39 7.92
N ILE A 26 -2.83 2.95 7.46
CA ILE A 26 -1.54 3.15 8.14
C ILE A 26 -1.01 4.52 7.71
N GLY A 27 -0.82 5.43 8.68
CA GLY A 27 -0.35 6.80 8.41
C GLY A 27 1.16 6.94 8.51
N SER A 28 1.81 6.16 9.36
CA SER A 28 3.23 6.25 9.68
C SER A 28 3.81 4.94 10.22
N LEU A 29 5.15 4.86 10.30
CA LEU A 29 5.84 3.75 10.97
C LEU A 29 5.57 3.70 12.49
N ILE A 30 5.10 4.79 13.10
CA ILE A 30 4.70 4.79 14.51
C ILE A 30 3.47 3.91 14.68
N ASP A 31 2.48 4.04 13.78
CA ASP A 31 1.26 3.22 13.78
C ASP A 31 1.59 1.74 13.60
N VAL A 32 2.60 1.42 12.77
CA VAL A 32 3.12 0.06 12.58
C VAL A 32 3.75 -0.47 13.87
N ASN A 33 4.64 0.31 14.50
CA ASN A 33 5.34 -0.12 15.71
C ASN A 33 4.42 -0.30 16.92
N GLN A 34 3.30 0.41 16.97
CA GLN A 34 2.27 0.29 18.02
C GLN A 34 1.23 -0.80 17.73
N SER A 35 1.33 -1.48 16.59
CA SER A 35 0.37 -2.50 16.18
C SER A 35 0.60 -3.84 16.91
N LYS A 36 -0.38 -4.76 16.75
CA LYS A 36 -0.29 -6.12 17.29
C LYS A 36 0.73 -6.99 16.56
N ASP A 37 1.06 -6.64 15.31
CA ASP A 37 2.04 -7.35 14.47
C ASP A 37 2.94 -6.34 13.73
N PRO A 38 3.95 -5.78 14.43
CA PRO A 38 4.82 -4.76 13.85
C PRO A 38 5.66 -5.27 12.68
N GLU A 39 6.06 -6.54 12.68
CA GLU A 39 6.92 -7.10 11.64
C GLU A 39 6.13 -7.31 10.34
N GLY A 40 4.96 -7.95 10.41
CA GLY A 40 4.10 -8.15 9.24
C GLY A 40 3.62 -6.83 8.64
N LEU A 41 3.17 -5.89 9.48
CA LEU A 41 2.71 -4.59 9.01
C LEU A 41 3.84 -3.71 8.48
N ARG A 42 5.09 -3.90 8.93
CA ARG A 42 6.25 -3.21 8.35
C ARG A 42 6.53 -3.70 6.92
N VAL A 43 6.48 -5.02 6.70
CA VAL A 43 6.61 -5.59 5.35
C VAL A 43 5.49 -5.08 4.44
N PHE A 44 4.25 -5.11 4.92
CA PHE A 44 3.09 -4.59 4.19
C PHE A 44 3.25 -3.09 3.84
N TYR A 45 3.68 -2.28 4.81
CA TYR A 45 3.88 -0.84 4.64
C TYR A 45 4.90 -0.52 3.54
N TYR A 46 6.05 -1.19 3.53
CA TYR A 46 7.06 -0.98 2.49
C TYR A 46 6.62 -1.52 1.12
N LEU A 47 5.97 -2.70 1.07
CA LEU A 47 5.45 -3.27 -0.17
C LEU A 47 4.47 -2.30 -0.86
N VAL A 48 3.53 -1.73 -0.10
CA VAL A 48 2.57 -0.75 -0.63
C VAL A 48 3.27 0.53 -1.10
N GLN A 49 4.33 0.98 -0.43
CA GLN A 49 5.12 2.13 -0.88
C GLN A 49 5.81 1.86 -2.22
N ASP A 50 6.47 0.71 -2.35
CA ASP A 50 7.18 0.33 -3.58
C ASP A 50 6.21 0.20 -4.77
N LEU A 51 5.04 -0.41 -4.55
CA LEU A 51 3.99 -0.50 -5.56
C LEU A 51 3.47 0.88 -5.99
N LYS A 52 3.24 1.79 -5.04
CA LYS A 52 2.84 3.17 -5.36
C LYS A 52 3.91 3.89 -6.15
N CYS A 53 5.18 3.76 -5.76
CA CYS A 53 6.30 4.34 -6.50
C CYS A 53 6.35 3.83 -7.94
N LEU A 54 6.25 2.52 -8.15
CA LEU A 54 6.21 1.93 -9.48
C LEU A 54 5.06 2.48 -10.32
N VAL A 55 3.84 2.47 -9.78
CA VAL A 55 2.64 2.95 -10.48
C VAL A 55 2.76 4.43 -10.81
N PHE A 56 3.21 5.27 -9.88
CA PHE A 56 3.39 6.70 -10.13
C PHE A 56 4.49 6.98 -11.15
N SER A 57 5.60 6.26 -11.12
CA SER A 57 6.64 6.37 -12.16
C SER A 57 6.10 5.98 -13.54
N LEU A 58 5.33 4.89 -13.64
CA LEU A 58 4.72 4.45 -14.90
C LEU A 58 3.69 5.46 -15.43
N ILE A 59 2.80 5.96 -14.58
CA ILE A 59 1.82 6.99 -14.95
C ILE A 59 2.54 8.27 -15.39
N GLY A 60 3.54 8.70 -14.63
CA GLY A 60 4.30 9.91 -14.90
C GLY A 60 5.05 9.85 -16.23
N LEU A 61 5.68 8.72 -16.52
CA LEU A 61 6.37 8.49 -17.79
C LEU A 61 5.40 8.37 -18.97
N HIS A 62 4.33 7.59 -18.81
CA HIS A 62 3.41 7.27 -19.90
C HIS A 62 2.53 8.47 -20.29
N PHE A 63 2.00 9.20 -19.30
CA PHE A 63 1.07 10.30 -19.56
C PHE A 63 1.76 11.68 -19.59
N LYS A 64 3.04 11.78 -19.23
CA LYS A 64 3.78 13.06 -19.04
C LYS A 64 3.09 14.01 -18.04
N ILE A 65 2.30 13.48 -17.11
CA ILE A 65 1.61 14.22 -16.05
C ILE A 65 2.34 13.95 -14.74
N LYS A 66 2.60 14.98 -13.93
CA LYS A 66 3.10 14.76 -12.55
C LYS A 66 1.95 14.18 -11.71
N PRO A 67 2.05 12.94 -11.19
CA PRO A 67 1.05 12.44 -10.26
C PRO A 67 1.13 13.27 -8.97
N ILE A 68 0.02 13.89 -8.56
CA ILE A 68 -0.12 14.67 -7.33
C ILE A 68 -0.75 13.78 -6.27
#